data_AF-A0A9Y2IDZ1-F1
#
_entry.id   AF-A0A9Y2IDZ1-F1
#
_cell.length_a   1.000
_cell.length_b   1.000
_cell.length_c   1.000
_cell.angle_alpha   90.00
_cell.angle_beta   90.00
_cell.angle_gamma   90.00
#
_symmetry.space_group_name_H-M   'P 1'
#
loop_
_entity.id
_entity.type
_entity.pdbx_description
1 polymer ?
#
loop_
_entity_poly.entity_id
_entity_poly.type
_entity_poly.pdbx_seq_one_letter_code
_entity_poly.pdbx_strand_id
1 'polypeptide(L)'
;MSVVEMTTFTVAEENTRAMLAARPAMVEAFRADRRGFLSARLVRVAENTWLDFVEWSDDAAWDESKAKGANLPAIGTFFATIDTLVGAERGVRYDDAQETPAVERRVRTVAYGPEPSQVGELYLPEGQGPFPVVVVVHGGYWTAMWDRRQITDVVDDFLGRGYAVWNIEYRRIGEPGGGWPGTFLDIAAAVDAVDGMDPALDPSRVVIVGHSAGGHLTTWAAHRGALPAEAPGANPKVTPLGIVSLAGALDLKTGDATGFGTVLADPDAEPPKDAPEAARPEAWPLVAAQVGDGIVTLLVGAHYAENPERYSWTSPLELANPGVPVLAVHGTADEAVPADWSHRYAEKTNAAGGSARYVEVEGATHFDVVQPTHPVWPTVTAWVDETFTKNQ
;
A
#
# COMPACT_ATOMS: atom_id res chain seq x y z
N MET A 1 -6.48 8.48 24.64
CA MET A 1 -5.63 8.13 23.49
C MET A 1 -4.53 7.23 24.02
N SER A 2 -4.20 6.16 23.30
CA SER A 2 -3.05 5.35 23.71
C SER A 2 -1.77 6.17 23.57
N VAL A 3 -0.85 5.98 24.50
CA VAL A 3 0.40 6.72 24.57
C VAL A 3 1.53 5.76 24.27
N VAL A 4 2.43 6.17 23.38
CA VAL A 4 3.66 5.43 23.09
C VAL A 4 4.81 6.16 23.76
N GLU A 5 5.48 5.48 24.67
CA GLU A 5 6.74 5.92 25.24
C GLU A 5 7.89 5.33 24.44
N MET A 6 8.78 6.19 23.96
CA MET A 6 9.96 5.81 23.17
C MET A 6 11.21 6.16 23.97
N THR A 7 11.90 5.15 24.49
CA THR A 7 13.08 5.35 25.34
C THR A 7 14.33 4.89 24.61
N THR A 8 15.22 5.82 24.30
CA THR A 8 16.54 5.55 23.72
C THR A 8 17.57 5.49 24.83
N PHE A 9 18.36 4.42 24.88
CA PHE A 9 19.42 4.25 25.86
C PHE A 9 20.58 3.42 25.33
N THR A 10 21.72 3.48 26.03
CA THR A 10 22.89 2.67 25.70
C THR A 10 23.14 1.57 26.72
N VAL A 11 23.63 0.43 26.23
CA VAL A 11 24.08 -0.71 27.03
C VAL A 11 25.42 -1.20 26.50
N ALA A 12 26.40 -1.32 27.38
CA ALA A 12 27.71 -1.86 27.11
C ALA A 12 27.61 -3.32 26.67
N GLU A 13 28.55 -3.75 25.82
CA GLU A 13 28.51 -5.07 25.22
C GLU A 13 28.47 -6.18 26.29
N GLU A 14 29.23 -6.03 27.37
CA GLU A 14 29.28 -6.96 28.50
C GLU A 14 27.94 -7.09 29.25
N ASN A 15 27.10 -6.04 29.24
CA ASN A 15 25.82 -5.97 29.94
C ASN A 15 24.64 -6.39 29.05
N THR A 16 24.83 -6.43 27.73
CA THR A 16 23.77 -6.74 26.75
C THR A 16 23.10 -8.08 27.03
N ARG A 17 23.88 -9.12 27.37
CA ARG A 17 23.33 -10.45 27.66
C ARG A 17 22.45 -10.43 28.91
N ALA A 18 22.86 -9.69 29.94
CA ALA A 18 22.10 -9.55 31.19
C ALA A 18 20.80 -8.77 30.96
N MET A 19 20.85 -7.68 30.18
CA MET A 19 19.67 -6.90 29.80
C MET A 19 18.62 -7.78 29.11
N LEU A 20 19.03 -8.52 28.07
CA LEU A 20 18.14 -9.38 27.30
C LEU A 20 17.54 -10.50 28.16
N ALA A 21 18.33 -11.07 29.09
CA ALA A 21 17.84 -12.08 30.01
C ALA A 21 16.85 -11.53 31.05
N ALA A 22 17.02 -10.28 31.50
CA ALA A 22 16.13 -9.63 32.47
C ALA A 22 14.80 -9.16 31.86
N ARG A 23 14.78 -8.90 30.54
CA ARG A 23 13.64 -8.29 29.84
C ARG A 23 12.30 -9.03 30.03
N PRO A 24 12.19 -10.36 29.86
CA PRO A 24 10.90 -11.05 30.00
C PRO A 24 10.27 -10.87 31.38
N ALA A 25 11.09 -10.98 32.45
CA ALA A 25 10.62 -10.80 33.82
C ALA A 25 10.18 -9.36 34.10
N MET A 26 10.86 -8.37 33.51
CA MET A 26 10.44 -6.97 33.60
C MET A 26 9.07 -6.74 32.94
N VAL A 27 8.85 -7.27 31.73
CA VAL A 27 7.57 -7.13 31.01
C VAL A 27 6.42 -7.78 31.78
N GLU A 28 6.63 -8.96 32.36
CA GLU A 28 5.64 -9.60 33.24
C GLU A 28 5.34 -8.77 34.50
N ALA A 29 6.38 -8.18 35.11
CA ALA A 29 6.19 -7.27 36.23
C ALA A 29 5.41 -6.01 35.84
N PHE A 30 5.64 -5.47 34.63
CA PHE A 30 4.86 -4.35 34.10
C PHE A 30 3.39 -4.74 33.90
N ARG A 31 3.11 -5.90 33.29
CA ARG A 31 1.74 -6.41 33.13
C ARG A 31 1.00 -6.57 34.47
N ALA A 32 1.70 -6.99 35.51
CA ALA A 32 1.11 -7.23 36.82
C ALA A 32 0.92 -5.96 37.68
N ASP A 33 1.83 -4.98 37.59
CA ASP A 33 1.87 -3.81 38.51
C ASP A 33 1.46 -2.49 37.84
N ARG A 34 1.55 -2.37 36.51
CA ARG A 34 1.36 -1.10 35.82
C ARG A 34 -0.02 -1.04 35.18
N ARG A 35 -0.90 -0.24 35.79
CA ARG A 35 -2.20 0.10 35.23
C ARG A 35 -2.01 0.63 33.81
N GLY A 36 -2.81 0.13 32.88
CA GLY A 36 -2.81 0.62 31.50
C GLY A 36 -1.61 0.20 30.66
N PHE A 37 -0.70 -0.66 31.13
CA PHE A 37 0.34 -1.24 30.30
C PHE A 37 -0.27 -2.15 29.23
N LEU A 38 0.04 -1.89 27.96
CA LEU A 38 -0.48 -2.66 26.82
C LEU A 38 0.58 -3.60 26.26
N SER A 39 1.74 -3.05 25.88
CA SER A 39 2.82 -3.81 25.26
C SER A 39 4.16 -3.12 25.44
N ALA A 40 5.26 -3.86 25.23
CA ALA A 40 6.57 -3.26 25.15
C ALA A 40 7.48 -4.01 24.16
N ARG A 41 8.22 -3.28 23.32
CA ARG A 41 9.10 -3.82 22.26
C ARG A 41 10.47 -3.16 22.34
N LEU A 42 11.49 -4.00 22.52
CA LEU A 42 12.88 -3.56 22.58
C LEU A 42 13.58 -3.81 21.23
N VAL A 43 14.25 -2.79 20.69
CA VAL A 43 14.90 -2.80 19.38
C VAL A 43 16.36 -2.35 19.54
N ARG A 44 17.31 -3.03 18.91
CA ARG A 44 18.70 -2.57 18.81
C ARG A 44 18.83 -1.70 17.57
N VAL A 45 19.24 -0.44 17.74
CA VAL A 45 19.35 0.54 16.64
C VAL A 45 20.80 0.80 16.22
N ALA A 46 21.75 0.54 17.12
CA ALA A 46 23.18 0.51 16.82
C ALA A 46 23.88 -0.44 17.81
N GLU A 47 25.19 -0.63 17.68
CA GLU A 47 25.97 -1.59 18.47
C GLU A 47 25.64 -1.51 19.97
N ASN A 48 25.72 -0.34 20.60
CA ASN A 48 25.41 -0.20 22.01
C ASN A 48 24.13 0.59 22.27
N THR A 49 23.32 0.86 21.25
CA THR A 49 22.14 1.74 21.36
C THR A 49 20.85 0.97 21.13
N TRP A 50 19.91 1.18 22.04
CA TRP A 50 18.62 0.48 22.10
C TRP A 50 17.49 1.49 22.15
N LEU A 51 16.37 1.10 21.56
CA LEU A 51 15.11 1.83 21.58
C LEU A 51 14.02 0.91 22.15
N ASP A 52 13.36 1.36 23.20
CA ASP A 52 12.27 0.65 23.85
C ASP A 52 10.95 1.40 23.65
N PHE A 53 10.01 0.73 22.99
CA PHE A 53 8.66 1.22 22.76
C PHE A 53 7.75 0.62 23.81
N VAL A 54 7.16 1.42 24.68
CA VAL A 54 6.19 0.99 25.69
C VAL A 54 4.84 1.65 25.40
N GLU A 55 3.78 0.86 25.35
CA GLU A 55 2.44 1.33 25.05
C GLU A 55 1.56 1.36 26.28
N TRP A 56 0.85 2.48 26.45
CA TRP A 56 -0.03 2.76 27.57
C TRP A 56 -1.44 3.07 27.08
N SER A 57 -2.46 2.75 27.88
CA SER A 57 -3.87 3.02 27.56
C SER A 57 -4.21 4.51 27.53
N ASP A 58 -3.53 5.31 28.36
CA ASP A 58 -3.79 6.74 28.56
C ASP A 58 -2.59 7.44 29.23
N ASP A 59 -2.59 8.78 29.22
CA ASP A 59 -1.54 9.61 29.82
C ASP A 59 -1.39 9.39 31.33
N ALA A 60 -2.51 9.21 32.04
CA ALA A 60 -2.46 9.02 33.49
C ALA A 60 -1.77 7.69 33.85
N ALA A 61 -1.96 6.63 33.06
CA ALA A 61 -1.31 5.34 33.25
C ALA A 61 0.21 5.44 33.09
N TRP A 62 0.64 6.20 32.07
CA TRP A 62 2.04 6.48 31.82
C TRP A 62 2.68 7.30 32.95
N ASP A 63 2.05 8.39 33.38
CA ASP A 63 2.53 9.24 34.47
C ASP A 63 2.64 8.47 35.79
N GLU A 64 1.65 7.64 36.12
CA GLU A 64 1.66 6.75 37.28
C GLU A 64 2.82 5.76 37.23
N SER A 65 3.07 5.15 36.07
CA SER A 65 4.18 4.23 35.87
C SER A 65 5.54 4.92 36.06
N LYS A 66 5.71 6.12 35.48
CA LYS A 66 6.90 6.94 35.68
C LYS A 66 7.14 7.26 37.15
N ALA A 67 6.10 7.67 37.86
CA ALA A 67 6.18 7.97 39.30
C ALA A 67 6.56 6.75 40.14
N LYS A 68 6.13 5.55 39.75
CA LYS A 68 6.51 4.29 40.43
C LYS A 68 7.99 3.93 40.23
N GLY A 69 8.64 4.39 39.16
CA GLY A 69 10.05 4.08 38.87
C GLY A 69 10.35 2.58 38.86
N ALA A 70 11.53 2.16 39.29
CA ALA A 70 11.90 0.73 39.37
C ALA A 70 11.52 0.08 40.73
N ASN A 71 10.23 0.14 41.10
CA ASN A 71 9.72 -0.34 42.39
C ASN A 71 9.83 -1.85 42.64
N LEU A 72 9.85 -2.68 41.59
CA LEU A 72 9.92 -4.14 41.69
C LEU A 72 11.31 -4.67 41.31
N PRO A 73 11.81 -5.74 41.95
CA PRO A 73 13.14 -6.29 41.66
C PRO A 73 13.35 -6.65 40.18
N ALA A 74 12.34 -7.24 39.52
CA ALA A 74 12.43 -7.59 38.10
C ALA A 74 12.57 -6.36 37.20
N ILE A 75 11.90 -5.25 37.56
CA ILE A 75 11.99 -3.97 36.86
C ILE A 75 13.39 -3.36 37.10
N GLY A 76 13.82 -3.27 38.36
CA GLY A 76 15.13 -2.76 38.72
C GLY A 76 16.28 -3.52 38.07
N THR A 77 16.16 -4.84 37.94
CA THR A 77 17.20 -5.67 37.30
C THR A 77 17.41 -5.29 35.83
N PHE A 78 16.33 -5.01 35.08
CA PHE A 78 16.45 -4.55 33.70
C PHE A 78 17.05 -3.14 33.63
N PHE A 79 16.51 -2.18 34.38
CA PHE A 79 17.00 -0.80 34.33
C PHE A 79 18.44 -0.64 34.84
N ALA A 80 18.91 -1.51 35.73
CA ALA A 80 20.30 -1.52 36.21
C ALA A 80 21.33 -1.92 35.13
N THR A 81 20.88 -2.52 34.02
CA THR A 81 21.76 -2.84 32.89
C THR A 81 21.97 -1.67 31.92
N ILE A 82 21.23 -0.57 32.11
CA ILE A 82 21.30 0.60 31.24
C ILE A 82 22.44 1.51 31.71
N ASP A 83 23.40 1.79 30.83
CA ASP A 83 24.56 2.63 31.14
C ASP A 83 24.22 4.12 31.02
N THR A 84 23.50 4.51 29.97
CA THR A 84 23.11 5.91 29.73
C THR A 84 21.74 5.98 29.10
N LEU A 85 20.86 6.78 29.71
CA LEU A 85 19.61 7.19 29.07
C LEU A 85 19.91 8.32 28.08
N VAL A 86 19.65 8.09 26.80
CA VAL A 86 19.88 9.07 25.72
C VAL A 86 18.68 9.99 25.57
N GLY A 87 17.46 9.46 25.63
CA GLY A 87 16.24 10.25 25.52
C GLY A 87 15.00 9.43 25.85
N ALA A 88 13.92 10.11 26.24
CA ALA A 88 12.61 9.52 26.44
C ALA A 88 11.56 10.47 25.84
N GLU A 89 10.88 10.01 24.79
CA GLU A 89 9.91 10.79 24.04
C GLU A 89 8.50 10.22 24.19
N ARG A 90 7.51 11.10 24.08
CA ARG A 90 6.09 10.75 24.10
C ARG A 90 5.53 10.87 22.69
N GLY A 91 4.93 9.79 22.22
CA GLY A 91 4.10 9.76 21.02
C GLY A 91 2.65 9.41 21.35
N VAL A 92 1.76 9.74 20.41
CA VAL A 92 0.43 9.14 20.30
C VAL A 92 0.40 8.36 18.99
N ARG A 93 -0.41 7.31 18.89
CA ARG A 93 -0.61 6.65 17.60
C ARG A 93 -1.32 7.60 16.65
N TYR A 94 -0.89 7.62 15.39
CA TYR A 94 -1.57 8.38 14.34
C TYR A 94 -3.05 7.96 14.22
N ASP A 95 -3.34 6.66 14.36
CA ASP A 95 -4.71 6.12 14.39
C ASP A 95 -5.58 6.66 15.55
N ASP A 96 -4.95 7.15 16.63
CA ASP A 96 -5.62 7.73 17.81
C ASP A 96 -5.63 9.27 17.79
N ALA A 97 -4.86 9.90 16.88
CA ALA A 97 -4.80 11.35 16.71
C ALA A 97 -6.05 11.78 15.94
N GLN A 98 -7.11 12.09 16.69
CA GLN A 98 -8.40 12.44 16.12
C GLN A 98 -8.36 13.65 15.17
N GLU A 99 -8.79 13.45 13.93
CA GLU A 99 -9.76 14.34 13.28
C GLU A 99 -10.96 13.53 12.77
N THR A 100 -12.15 13.98 13.20
CA THR A 100 -13.52 13.51 12.87
C THR A 100 -13.99 12.17 13.48
N PRO A 101 -15.24 12.07 14.00
CA PRO A 101 -15.72 10.87 14.68
C PRO A 101 -16.07 9.80 13.63
N ALA A 102 -15.10 8.95 13.32
CA ALA A 102 -15.35 7.76 12.51
C ALA A 102 -16.14 6.72 13.32
N VAL A 103 -17.17 6.17 12.69
CA VAL A 103 -17.67 4.81 12.91
C VAL A 103 -16.50 3.91 13.30
N GLU A 104 -16.63 3.08 14.35
CA GLU A 104 -15.58 2.11 14.75
C GLU A 104 -15.13 1.32 13.51
N ARG A 105 -14.01 1.73 12.90
CA ARG A 105 -13.49 1.13 11.67
C ARG A 105 -13.00 -0.26 12.03
N ARG A 106 -13.65 -1.30 11.50
CA ARG A 106 -13.12 -2.67 11.54
C ARG A 106 -12.00 -2.78 10.51
N VAL A 107 -10.85 -2.24 10.85
CA VAL A 107 -9.62 -2.31 10.05
C VAL A 107 -8.67 -3.35 10.61
N ARG A 108 -8.03 -4.11 9.73
CA ARG A 108 -6.90 -4.97 10.10
C ARG A 108 -5.89 -5.06 8.98
N THR A 109 -4.61 -5.09 9.34
CA THR A 109 -3.55 -5.44 8.41
C THR A 109 -3.52 -6.96 8.24
N VAL A 110 -3.63 -7.44 7.01
CA VAL A 110 -3.54 -8.86 6.67
C VAL A 110 -2.31 -9.06 5.78
N ALA A 111 -1.49 -10.06 6.12
CA ALA A 111 -0.40 -10.49 5.26
C ALA A 111 -0.93 -11.53 4.25
N TYR A 112 -0.59 -11.35 2.97
CA TYR A 112 -0.86 -12.32 1.92
C TYR A 112 0.41 -13.05 1.45
N GLY A 113 1.57 -12.69 2.02
CA GLY A 113 2.86 -13.33 1.77
C GLY A 113 3.88 -13.04 2.87
N PRO A 114 5.09 -13.64 2.79
CA PRO A 114 6.13 -13.52 3.83
C PRO A 114 6.90 -12.19 3.83
N GLU A 115 6.91 -11.45 2.72
CA GLU A 115 7.71 -10.21 2.60
C GLU A 115 7.02 -9.01 3.26
N PRO A 116 7.77 -7.99 3.73
CA PRO A 116 7.19 -6.85 4.45
C PRO A 116 6.11 -6.08 3.68
N SER A 117 6.26 -5.95 2.36
CA SER A 117 5.29 -5.28 1.48
C SER A 117 4.19 -6.22 0.96
N GLN A 118 4.16 -7.50 1.38
CA GLN A 118 3.09 -8.45 1.04
C GLN A 118 1.94 -8.40 2.05
N VAL A 119 1.40 -7.20 2.24
CA VAL A 119 0.35 -6.89 3.21
C VAL A 119 -0.74 -6.03 2.57
N GLY A 120 -1.91 -5.97 3.19
CA GLY A 120 -2.93 -4.98 2.87
C GLY A 120 -3.76 -4.65 4.10
N GLU A 121 -4.51 -3.56 4.02
CA GLU A 121 -5.49 -3.18 5.03
C GLU A 121 -6.89 -3.59 4.58
N LEU A 122 -7.52 -4.45 5.37
CA LEU A 122 -8.89 -4.86 5.17
C LEU A 122 -9.80 -3.99 6.02
N TYR A 123 -10.66 -3.22 5.36
CA TYR A 123 -11.70 -2.41 5.98
C TYR A 123 -13.06 -3.09 5.75
N LEU A 124 -13.78 -3.33 6.84
CA LEU A 124 -15.14 -3.87 6.77
C LEU A 124 -16.16 -2.78 7.13
N PRO A 125 -17.23 -2.60 6.33
CA PRO A 125 -18.32 -1.71 6.67
C PRO A 125 -19.16 -2.29 7.80
N GLU A 126 -20.13 -1.51 8.30
CA GLU A 126 -21.08 -2.01 9.30
C GLU A 126 -21.90 -3.20 8.75
N GLY A 127 -22.11 -4.21 9.60
CA GLY A 127 -22.86 -5.41 9.28
C GLY A 127 -22.04 -6.71 9.45
N GLN A 128 -22.54 -7.78 8.84
CA GLN A 128 -21.95 -9.13 8.92
C GLN A 128 -21.48 -9.69 7.57
N GLY A 129 -21.76 -9.00 6.45
CA GLY A 129 -21.45 -9.48 5.10
C GLY A 129 -22.38 -10.62 4.61
N PRO A 130 -21.98 -11.36 3.56
CA PRO A 130 -20.76 -11.15 2.79
C PRO A 130 -20.85 -9.86 1.96
N PHE A 131 -19.83 -9.02 2.07
CA PHE A 131 -19.75 -7.73 1.39
C PHE A 131 -19.08 -7.88 0.03
N PRO A 132 -19.57 -7.17 -1.02
CA PRO A 132 -18.77 -6.99 -2.22
C PRO A 132 -17.48 -6.24 -1.89
N VAL A 133 -16.41 -6.55 -2.60
CA VAL A 133 -15.05 -6.12 -2.27
C VAL A 133 -14.52 -5.18 -3.34
N VAL A 134 -14.03 -4.02 -2.90
CA VAL A 134 -13.23 -3.12 -3.73
C VAL A 134 -11.76 -3.30 -3.36
N VAL A 135 -10.97 -3.87 -4.27
CA VAL A 135 -9.50 -3.92 -4.11
C VAL A 135 -8.95 -2.59 -4.62
N VAL A 136 -8.18 -1.89 -3.77
CA VAL A 136 -7.61 -0.58 -4.09
C VAL A 136 -6.11 -0.72 -4.25
N VAL A 137 -5.58 -0.23 -5.38
CA VAL A 137 -4.16 -0.33 -5.76
C VAL A 137 -3.57 1.06 -5.95
N HIS A 138 -2.58 1.40 -5.12
CA HIS A 138 -1.97 2.71 -5.13
C HIS A 138 -0.96 2.92 -6.28
N GLY A 139 -0.72 4.19 -6.60
CA GLY A 139 0.23 4.66 -7.62
C GLY A 139 1.66 4.85 -7.10
N GLY A 140 2.40 5.75 -7.75
CA GLY A 140 3.78 6.09 -7.39
C GLY A 140 4.84 5.36 -8.20
N TYR A 141 4.71 5.31 -9.53
CA TYR A 141 5.74 4.77 -10.44
C TYR A 141 6.31 3.38 -10.06
N TRP A 142 5.51 2.56 -9.35
CA TRP A 142 5.93 1.28 -8.79
C TRP A 142 7.13 1.35 -7.84
N THR A 143 7.49 2.51 -7.30
CA THR A 143 8.71 2.69 -6.49
C THR A 143 8.42 2.71 -4.99
N ALA A 144 9.42 2.33 -4.20
CA ALA A 144 9.34 2.24 -2.74
C ALA A 144 9.20 3.60 -2.03
N MET A 145 9.08 4.68 -2.80
CA MET A 145 8.93 6.05 -2.31
C MET A 145 7.49 6.34 -1.89
N TRP A 146 6.53 5.57 -2.39
CA TRP A 146 5.13 5.69 -2.03
C TRP A 146 4.56 4.34 -1.65
N ASP A 147 3.51 4.36 -0.83
CA ASP A 147 2.84 3.15 -0.37
C ASP A 147 1.32 3.34 -0.35
N ARG A 148 0.59 2.31 0.08
CA ARG A 148 -0.88 2.27 0.04
C ARG A 148 -1.59 3.40 0.80
N ARG A 149 -0.88 4.14 1.67
CA ARG A 149 -1.46 5.24 2.45
C ARG A 149 -1.76 6.48 1.60
N GLN A 150 -1.29 6.55 0.36
CA GLN A 150 -1.56 7.69 -0.53
C GLN A 150 -2.99 7.71 -1.12
N ILE A 151 -3.75 6.63 -1.00
CA ILE A 151 -5.07 6.46 -1.64
C ILE A 151 -6.19 6.22 -0.61
N THR A 152 -5.99 6.63 0.65
CA THR A 152 -6.92 6.39 1.75
C THR A 152 -8.26 7.10 1.58
N ASP A 153 -8.31 8.23 0.88
CA ASP A 153 -9.60 8.92 0.64
C ASP A 153 -10.55 8.06 -0.20
N VAL A 154 -10.00 7.33 -1.19
CA VAL A 154 -10.75 6.37 -2.00
C VAL A 154 -11.25 5.21 -1.14
N VAL A 155 -10.42 4.75 -0.19
CA VAL A 155 -10.81 3.72 0.78
C VAL A 155 -11.99 4.20 1.62
N ASP A 156 -11.92 5.42 2.14
CA ASP A 156 -12.95 6.00 3.00
C ASP A 156 -14.29 6.18 2.27
N ASP A 157 -14.28 6.64 1.01
CA ASP A 157 -15.50 6.79 0.21
C ASP A 157 -16.16 5.44 -0.11
N PHE A 158 -15.39 4.43 -0.55
CA PHE A 158 -15.97 3.10 -0.83
C PHE A 158 -16.45 2.39 0.43
N LEU A 159 -15.74 2.54 1.56
CA LEU A 159 -16.18 2.02 2.85
C LEU A 159 -17.51 2.67 3.29
N GLY A 160 -17.62 4.00 3.14
CA GLY A 160 -18.84 4.77 3.42
C GLY A 160 -20.03 4.37 2.56
N ARG A 161 -19.80 3.73 1.41
CA ARG A 161 -20.84 3.17 0.52
C ARG A 161 -21.26 1.75 0.87
N GLY A 162 -20.67 1.16 1.91
CA GLY A 162 -21.01 -0.19 2.36
C GLY A 162 -20.25 -1.30 1.66
N TYR A 163 -19.10 -0.99 1.06
CA TYR A 163 -18.20 -1.98 0.48
C TYR A 163 -17.10 -2.38 1.46
N ALA A 164 -16.69 -3.64 1.42
CA ALA A 164 -15.42 -4.02 2.02
C ALA A 164 -14.29 -3.51 1.12
N VAL A 165 -13.28 -2.90 1.72
CA VAL A 165 -12.14 -2.36 0.97
C VAL A 165 -10.88 -3.12 1.33
N TRP A 166 -10.19 -3.62 0.31
CA TRP A 166 -8.91 -4.28 0.43
C TRP A 166 -7.83 -3.37 -0.16
N ASN A 167 -7.21 -2.55 0.68
CA ASN A 167 -6.17 -1.58 0.29
C ASN A 167 -4.80 -2.28 0.30
N ILE A 168 -4.29 -2.65 -0.87
CA ILE A 168 -3.14 -3.56 -0.96
C ILE A 168 -1.81 -2.81 -1.07
N GLU A 169 -0.80 -3.36 -0.41
CA GLU A 169 0.61 -3.08 -0.64
C GLU A 169 1.18 -4.12 -1.61
N TYR A 170 2.34 -3.84 -2.23
CA TYR A 170 3.06 -4.79 -3.10
C TYR A 170 4.55 -4.44 -3.15
N ARG A 171 5.48 -5.39 -3.32
CA ARG A 171 6.91 -5.02 -3.44
C ARG A 171 7.15 -4.08 -4.60
N ARG A 172 7.93 -3.02 -4.34
CA ARG A 172 8.17 -1.89 -5.25
C ARG A 172 9.65 -1.81 -5.66
N ILE A 173 9.92 -1.13 -6.77
CA ILE A 173 11.28 -0.79 -7.21
C ILE A 173 12.00 -0.04 -6.07
N GLY A 174 13.19 -0.51 -5.71
CA GLY A 174 13.91 -0.07 -4.51
C GLY A 174 13.81 -1.06 -3.34
N GLU A 175 12.93 -2.07 -3.40
CA GLU A 175 12.85 -3.17 -2.44
C GLU A 175 13.43 -4.47 -3.03
N PRO A 176 13.99 -5.37 -2.18
CA PRO A 176 14.38 -6.69 -2.63
C PRO A 176 13.23 -7.44 -3.31
N GLY A 177 13.42 -7.78 -4.59
CA GLY A 177 12.42 -8.49 -5.39
C GLY A 177 11.28 -7.61 -5.93
N GLY A 178 11.32 -6.29 -5.76
CA GLY A 178 10.41 -5.39 -6.47
C GLY A 178 10.73 -5.28 -7.97
N GLY A 179 9.74 -4.94 -8.78
CA GLY A 179 9.80 -5.02 -10.24
C GLY A 179 9.51 -6.43 -10.74
N TRP A 180 10.12 -6.82 -11.86
CA TRP A 180 9.84 -8.12 -12.48
C TRP A 180 10.57 -9.28 -11.77
N PRO A 181 9.88 -10.39 -11.42
CA PRO A 181 8.43 -10.61 -11.50
C PRO A 181 7.70 -10.28 -10.19
N GLY A 182 8.39 -9.86 -9.12
CA GLY A 182 7.83 -9.81 -7.77
C GLY A 182 6.66 -8.84 -7.59
N THR A 183 6.67 -7.64 -8.19
CA THR A 183 5.52 -6.71 -8.15
C THR A 183 4.25 -7.36 -8.73
N PHE A 184 4.38 -8.08 -9.84
CA PHE A 184 3.26 -8.75 -10.50
C PHE A 184 2.76 -9.95 -9.69
N LEU A 185 3.67 -10.74 -9.13
CA LEU A 185 3.34 -11.85 -8.23
C LEU A 185 2.61 -11.37 -6.97
N ASP A 186 3.02 -10.22 -6.44
CA ASP A 186 2.42 -9.62 -5.25
C ASP A 186 1.00 -9.13 -5.53
N ILE A 187 0.77 -8.43 -6.64
CA ILE A 187 -0.59 -8.03 -7.05
C ILE A 187 -1.49 -9.24 -7.30
N ALA A 188 -0.97 -10.27 -7.98
CA ALA A 188 -1.71 -11.51 -8.20
C ALA A 188 -2.11 -12.19 -6.87
N ALA A 189 -1.16 -12.32 -5.94
CA ALA A 189 -1.40 -12.92 -4.63
C ALA A 189 -2.37 -12.09 -3.78
N ALA A 190 -2.24 -10.77 -3.79
CA ALA A 190 -3.10 -9.87 -3.02
C ALA A 190 -4.56 -9.90 -3.50
N VAL A 191 -4.78 -9.92 -4.83
CA VAL A 191 -6.14 -10.05 -5.41
C VAL A 191 -6.72 -11.44 -5.11
N ASP A 192 -5.93 -12.50 -5.29
CA ASP A 192 -6.37 -13.87 -5.02
C ASP A 192 -6.62 -14.13 -3.53
N ALA A 193 -5.99 -13.36 -2.63
CA ALA A 193 -6.21 -13.48 -1.19
C ALA A 193 -7.65 -13.16 -0.78
N VAL A 194 -8.41 -12.38 -1.58
CA VAL A 194 -9.84 -12.12 -1.29
C VAL A 194 -10.61 -13.43 -1.12
N ASP A 195 -10.25 -14.48 -1.86
CA ASP A 195 -10.78 -15.82 -1.66
C ASP A 195 -10.25 -16.43 -0.35
N GLY A 196 -11.14 -16.49 0.65
CA GLY A 196 -10.86 -17.16 1.93
C GLY A 196 -10.13 -16.32 2.98
N MET A 197 -9.74 -15.07 2.69
CA MET A 197 -9.11 -14.18 3.69
C MET A 197 -10.04 -13.81 4.84
N ASP A 198 -11.33 -13.62 4.58
CA ASP A 198 -12.32 -13.32 5.62
C ASP A 198 -13.72 -13.82 5.23
N PRO A 199 -14.48 -14.44 6.15
CA PRO A 199 -15.84 -14.92 5.86
C PRO A 199 -16.84 -13.79 5.57
N ALA A 200 -16.56 -12.54 5.92
CA ALA A 200 -17.39 -11.39 5.60
C ALA A 200 -17.18 -10.86 4.18
N LEU A 201 -16.26 -11.43 3.39
CA LEU A 201 -16.01 -11.03 2.00
C LEU A 201 -16.75 -11.95 1.03
N ASP A 202 -17.22 -11.36 -0.06
CA ASP A 202 -17.78 -12.08 -1.20
C ASP A 202 -16.75 -12.15 -2.34
N PRO A 203 -15.99 -13.25 -2.48
CA PRO A 203 -14.98 -13.36 -3.53
C PRO A 203 -15.57 -13.46 -4.94
N SER A 204 -16.89 -13.63 -5.09
CA SER A 204 -17.58 -13.59 -6.38
C SER A 204 -17.93 -12.16 -6.82
N ARG A 205 -17.86 -11.18 -5.92
CA ARG A 205 -18.18 -9.77 -6.18
C ARG A 205 -16.97 -8.90 -5.85
N VAL A 206 -15.99 -8.92 -6.75
CA VAL A 206 -14.76 -8.12 -6.64
C VAL A 206 -14.67 -7.11 -7.76
N VAL A 207 -14.39 -5.85 -7.43
CA VAL A 207 -13.97 -4.81 -8.37
C VAL A 207 -12.59 -4.31 -7.96
N ILE A 208 -11.72 -4.01 -8.92
CA ILE A 208 -10.39 -3.47 -8.65
C ILE A 208 -10.34 -2.02 -9.13
N VAL A 209 -9.86 -1.12 -8.28
CA VAL A 209 -9.68 0.31 -8.57
C VAL A 209 -8.22 0.67 -8.34
N GLY A 210 -7.57 1.30 -9.30
CA GLY A 210 -6.19 1.77 -9.10
C GLY A 210 -5.88 3.06 -9.81
N HIS A 211 -4.89 3.78 -9.29
CA HIS A 211 -4.42 5.06 -9.82
C HIS A 211 -2.99 4.98 -10.37
N SER A 212 -2.73 5.60 -11.53
CA SER A 212 -1.38 5.73 -12.08
C SER A 212 -0.70 4.36 -12.31
N ALA A 213 0.45 4.12 -11.68
CA ALA A 213 1.11 2.82 -11.58
C ALA A 213 0.18 1.70 -11.04
N GLY A 214 -0.71 2.03 -10.11
CA GLY A 214 -1.77 1.15 -9.61
C GLY A 214 -2.90 0.97 -10.63
N GLY A 215 -3.21 1.97 -11.45
CA GLY A 215 -4.14 1.85 -12.59
C GLY A 215 -3.61 0.87 -13.65
N HIS A 216 -2.30 0.89 -13.88
CA HIS A 216 -1.60 -0.14 -14.65
C HIS A 216 -1.77 -1.53 -14.03
N LEU A 217 -1.43 -1.71 -12.74
CA LEU A 217 -1.48 -3.01 -12.08
C LEU A 217 -2.90 -3.56 -11.96
N THR A 218 -3.89 -2.70 -11.72
CA THR A 218 -5.32 -3.01 -11.75
C THR A 218 -5.76 -3.52 -13.11
N THR A 219 -5.35 -2.83 -14.18
CA THR A 219 -5.69 -3.25 -15.55
C THR A 219 -5.00 -4.57 -15.89
N TRP A 220 -3.71 -4.71 -15.59
CA TRP A 220 -2.96 -5.95 -15.76
C TRP A 220 -3.59 -7.12 -14.99
N ALA A 221 -4.02 -6.92 -13.74
CA ALA A 221 -4.64 -7.95 -12.93
C ALA A 221 -5.90 -8.54 -13.58
N ALA A 222 -6.67 -7.72 -14.31
CA ALA A 222 -7.84 -8.18 -15.06
C ALA A 222 -7.48 -9.10 -16.25
N HIS A 223 -6.29 -8.96 -16.83
CA HIS A 223 -5.82 -9.79 -17.94
C HIS A 223 -5.21 -11.12 -17.52
N ARG A 224 -5.01 -11.38 -16.22
CA ARG A 224 -4.34 -12.59 -15.70
C ARG A 224 -4.92 -13.90 -16.23
N GLY A 225 -6.22 -13.95 -16.52
CA GLY A 225 -6.89 -15.12 -17.08
C GLY A 225 -6.57 -15.39 -18.56
N ALA A 226 -6.09 -14.39 -19.29
CA ALA A 226 -5.70 -14.47 -20.69
C ALA A 226 -4.18 -14.60 -20.90
N LEU A 227 -3.38 -14.47 -19.84
CA LEU A 227 -1.93 -14.64 -19.89
C LEU A 227 -1.54 -16.11 -20.17
N PRO A 228 -0.39 -16.36 -20.83
CA PRO A 228 0.20 -17.70 -20.89
C PRO A 228 0.40 -18.30 -19.50
N ALA A 229 0.28 -19.63 -19.37
CA ALA A 229 0.30 -20.30 -18.07
C ALA A 229 1.64 -20.14 -17.31
N GLU A 230 2.72 -19.90 -18.04
CA GLU A 230 4.07 -19.63 -17.54
C GLU A 230 4.28 -18.16 -17.10
N ALA A 231 3.40 -17.25 -17.49
CA ALA A 231 3.53 -15.84 -17.13
C ALA A 231 3.29 -15.67 -15.61
N PRO A 232 4.14 -14.88 -14.92
CA PRO A 232 3.94 -14.58 -13.50
C PRO A 232 2.53 -14.06 -13.21
N GLY A 233 1.84 -14.69 -12.26
CA GLY A 233 0.50 -14.30 -11.86
C GLY A 233 -0.64 -14.82 -12.75
N ALA A 234 -0.37 -15.57 -13.82
CA ALA A 234 -1.42 -16.22 -14.61
C ALA A 234 -2.28 -17.19 -13.77
N ASN A 235 -3.43 -17.61 -14.32
CA ASN A 235 -4.39 -18.53 -13.67
C ASN A 235 -4.96 -17.96 -12.35
N PRO A 236 -5.72 -16.84 -12.40
CA PRO A 236 -6.25 -16.20 -11.21
C PRO A 236 -7.24 -17.09 -10.47
N LYS A 237 -7.21 -17.03 -9.12
CA LYS A 237 -8.28 -17.61 -8.29
C LYS A 237 -9.51 -16.71 -8.25
N VAL A 238 -9.28 -15.40 -8.25
CA VAL A 238 -10.33 -14.37 -8.25
C VAL A 238 -10.31 -13.64 -9.59
N THR A 239 -11.42 -13.71 -10.32
CA THR A 239 -11.64 -12.87 -11.51
C THR A 239 -12.56 -11.71 -11.12
N PRO A 240 -12.12 -10.45 -11.26
CA PRO A 240 -12.97 -9.31 -10.90
C PRO A 240 -14.18 -9.20 -11.84
N LEU A 241 -15.28 -8.64 -11.36
CA LEU A 241 -16.46 -8.29 -12.15
C LEU A 241 -16.20 -7.11 -13.10
N GLY A 242 -15.18 -6.31 -12.81
CA GLY A 242 -14.76 -5.17 -13.61
C GLY A 242 -13.63 -4.40 -12.92
N ILE A 243 -13.00 -3.50 -13.66
CA ILE A 243 -11.91 -2.66 -13.15
C ILE A 243 -12.05 -1.18 -13.50
N VAL A 244 -11.55 -0.33 -12.61
CA VAL A 244 -11.41 1.11 -12.81
C VAL A 244 -9.93 1.48 -12.85
N SER A 245 -9.49 2.02 -13.99
CA SER A 245 -8.15 2.58 -14.19
C SER A 245 -8.22 4.09 -14.17
N LEU A 246 -7.71 4.70 -13.11
CA LEU A 246 -7.60 6.16 -12.92
C LEU A 246 -6.20 6.61 -13.36
N ALA A 247 -6.10 7.39 -14.43
CA ALA A 247 -4.82 7.88 -14.97
C ALA A 247 -3.75 6.79 -15.19
N GLY A 248 -4.14 5.58 -15.61
CA GLY A 248 -3.27 4.41 -15.64
C GLY A 248 -2.13 4.47 -16.68
N ALA A 249 -0.95 3.98 -16.32
CA ALA A 249 0.19 3.82 -17.23
C ALA A 249 0.05 2.58 -18.14
N LEU A 250 -0.82 2.66 -19.16
CA LEU A 250 -1.29 1.48 -19.92
C LEU A 250 -0.43 1.08 -21.14
N ASP A 251 0.57 1.87 -21.54
CA ASP A 251 1.43 1.59 -22.71
C ASP A 251 2.92 1.56 -22.32
N LEU A 252 3.30 0.49 -21.61
CA LEU A 252 4.69 0.33 -21.14
C LEU A 252 5.70 0.27 -22.29
N LYS A 253 5.30 -0.22 -23.46
CA LYS A 253 6.19 -0.29 -24.62
C LYS A 253 6.54 1.10 -25.14
N THR A 254 5.55 1.98 -25.29
CA THR A 254 5.82 3.38 -25.61
C THR A 254 6.58 4.03 -24.46
N GLY A 255 6.22 3.75 -23.21
CA GLY A 255 6.93 4.27 -22.03
C GLY A 255 8.41 3.92 -22.01
N ASP A 256 8.80 2.69 -22.35
CA ASP A 256 10.21 2.30 -22.51
C ASP A 256 10.88 3.10 -23.63
N ALA A 257 10.26 3.19 -24.80
CA ALA A 257 10.82 3.90 -25.96
C ALA A 257 10.98 5.42 -25.73
N THR A 258 10.17 6.03 -24.86
CA THR A 258 10.16 7.48 -24.61
C THR A 258 10.81 7.88 -23.28
N GLY A 259 11.33 6.93 -22.51
CA GLY A 259 11.92 7.20 -21.19
C GLY A 259 10.91 7.68 -20.15
N PHE A 260 9.78 7.02 -20.07
CA PHE A 260 8.77 7.26 -19.04
C PHE A 260 9.38 7.16 -17.63
N GLY A 261 9.08 8.13 -16.77
CA GLY A 261 9.62 8.20 -15.42
C GLY A 261 11.09 8.65 -15.31
N THR A 262 11.73 9.13 -16.38
CA THR A 262 13.09 9.71 -16.32
C THR A 262 13.20 10.92 -15.38
N VAL A 263 12.09 11.59 -15.08
CA VAL A 263 12.01 12.62 -14.03
C VAL A 263 12.46 12.11 -12.66
N LEU A 264 12.40 10.79 -12.43
CA LEU A 264 12.84 10.16 -11.19
C LEU A 264 14.36 9.91 -11.14
N ALA A 265 15.10 10.16 -12.23
CA ALA A 265 16.53 9.87 -12.32
C ALA A 265 17.42 10.93 -11.63
N ASP A 266 16.85 12.05 -11.19
CA ASP A 266 17.58 13.08 -10.44
C ASP A 266 17.60 12.72 -8.94
N PRO A 267 18.74 12.28 -8.36
CA PRO A 267 18.82 11.90 -6.95
C PRO A 267 18.70 13.10 -6.01
N ASP A 268 18.88 14.32 -6.51
CA ASP A 268 18.81 15.58 -5.75
C ASP A 268 17.44 16.28 -5.93
N ALA A 269 16.51 15.68 -6.69
CA ALA A 269 15.17 16.22 -6.85
C ALA A 269 14.45 16.29 -5.50
N GLU A 270 13.87 17.46 -5.20
CA GLU A 270 12.97 17.57 -4.07
C GLU A 270 11.73 16.70 -4.33
N PRO A 271 11.23 15.96 -3.32
CA PRO A 271 9.96 15.27 -3.46
C PRO A 271 8.86 16.28 -3.85
N PRO A 272 7.85 15.88 -4.63
CA PRO A 272 6.74 16.76 -4.99
C PRO A 272 6.17 17.47 -3.75
N LYS A 273 5.81 18.75 -3.86
CA LYS A 273 5.30 19.54 -2.72
C LYS A 273 4.02 18.97 -2.11
N ASP A 274 3.29 18.21 -2.93
CA ASP A 274 2.07 17.48 -2.65
C ASP A 274 2.31 15.98 -2.41
N ALA A 275 3.57 15.56 -2.26
CA ALA A 275 3.88 14.20 -1.84
C ALA A 275 3.19 13.93 -0.50
N PRO A 276 2.45 12.80 -0.38
CA PRO A 276 1.77 12.47 0.87
C PRO A 276 2.79 12.30 2.00
N GLU A 277 2.40 12.57 3.24
CA GLU A 277 3.26 12.36 4.43
C GLU A 277 3.83 10.94 4.53
N ALA A 278 3.09 9.97 3.96
CA ALA A 278 3.50 8.57 3.85
C ALA A 278 4.68 8.32 2.89
N ALA A 279 5.08 9.32 2.09
CA ALA A 279 6.20 9.19 1.17
C ALA A 279 7.50 8.90 1.94
N ARG A 280 8.36 8.08 1.33
CA ARG A 280 9.67 7.67 1.85
C ARG A 280 10.78 8.33 1.04
N PRO A 281 11.02 9.64 1.21
CA PRO A 281 12.04 10.35 0.43
C PRO A 281 13.45 9.75 0.63
N GLU A 282 13.70 9.04 1.72
CA GLU A 282 14.95 8.31 1.96
C GLU A 282 15.19 7.17 0.96
N ALA A 283 14.14 6.64 0.31
CA ALA A 283 14.27 5.64 -0.75
C ALA A 283 14.65 6.26 -2.11
N TRP A 284 14.51 7.58 -2.26
CA TRP A 284 14.69 8.29 -3.53
C TRP A 284 16.07 8.11 -4.16
N PRO A 285 17.20 8.30 -3.44
CA PRO A 285 18.51 8.14 -4.06
C PRO A 285 18.77 6.72 -4.59
N LEU A 286 18.22 5.71 -3.91
CA LEU A 286 18.34 4.31 -4.34
C LEU A 286 17.56 4.03 -5.63
N VAL A 287 16.37 4.61 -5.75
CA VAL A 287 15.53 4.51 -6.94
C VAL A 287 16.18 5.29 -8.08
N ALA A 288 16.50 6.57 -7.87
CA ALA A 288 17.06 7.48 -8.88
C ALA A 288 18.33 6.93 -9.54
N ALA A 289 19.23 6.33 -8.75
CA ALA A 289 20.44 5.70 -9.26
C ALA A 289 20.19 4.52 -10.22
N GLN A 290 18.99 3.94 -10.22
CA GLN A 290 18.59 2.81 -11.06
C GLN A 290 17.77 3.23 -12.28
N VAL A 291 17.06 4.36 -12.22
CA VAL A 291 16.07 4.76 -13.26
C VAL A 291 16.69 4.80 -14.65
N GLY A 292 17.92 5.30 -14.76
CA GLY A 292 18.64 5.40 -16.02
C GLY A 292 17.77 6.04 -17.11
N ASP A 293 17.53 5.28 -18.18
CA ASP A 293 16.78 5.73 -19.35
C ASP A 293 15.25 5.64 -19.20
N GLY A 294 14.73 5.16 -18.05
CA GLY A 294 13.30 5.13 -17.75
C GLY A 294 12.88 4.02 -16.78
N ILE A 295 11.87 4.30 -15.96
CA ILE A 295 11.44 3.43 -14.84
C ILE A 295 10.80 2.10 -15.32
N VAL A 296 10.27 2.07 -16.55
CA VAL A 296 9.61 0.88 -17.11
C VAL A 296 10.56 -0.32 -17.16
N THR A 297 11.84 -0.08 -17.47
CA THR A 297 12.86 -1.13 -17.58
C THR A 297 13.11 -1.81 -16.24
N LEU A 298 13.02 -1.07 -15.12
CA LEU A 298 13.12 -1.63 -13.78
C LEU A 298 11.88 -2.44 -13.41
N LEU A 299 10.69 -1.98 -13.81
CA LEU A 299 9.45 -2.73 -13.60
C LEU A 299 9.44 -4.04 -14.39
N VAL A 300 9.81 -4.02 -15.67
CA VAL A 300 9.73 -5.17 -16.59
C VAL A 300 11.01 -6.02 -16.58
N GLY A 301 12.10 -5.47 -16.03
CA GLY A 301 13.40 -6.10 -15.86
C GLY A 301 14.19 -6.29 -17.18
N ALA A 302 13.84 -5.57 -18.24
CA ALA A 302 14.51 -5.55 -19.56
C ALA A 302 13.90 -4.44 -20.43
N HIS A 303 14.64 -3.95 -21.43
CA HIS A 303 14.06 -3.13 -22.51
C HIS A 303 13.20 -3.98 -23.47
N TYR A 304 12.26 -3.36 -24.17
CA TYR A 304 11.41 -4.01 -25.17
C TYR A 304 12.23 -4.62 -26.31
N ALA A 305 13.30 -3.96 -26.73
CA ALA A 305 14.19 -4.46 -27.77
C ALA A 305 14.91 -5.76 -27.37
N GLU A 306 15.10 -5.99 -26.07
CA GLU A 306 15.79 -7.15 -25.51
C GLU A 306 14.82 -8.28 -25.18
N ASN A 307 13.62 -7.93 -24.67
CA ASN A 307 12.62 -8.89 -24.26
C ASN A 307 11.19 -8.42 -24.58
N PRO A 308 10.75 -8.51 -25.85
CA PRO A 308 9.41 -8.07 -26.25
C PRO A 308 8.29 -8.94 -25.64
N GLU A 309 8.61 -10.18 -25.25
CA GLU A 309 7.66 -11.10 -24.63
C GLU A 309 7.19 -10.60 -23.26
N ARG A 310 8.09 -10.06 -22.42
CA ARG A 310 7.64 -9.51 -21.13
C ARG A 310 6.66 -8.35 -21.30
N TYR A 311 6.85 -7.51 -22.31
CA TYR A 311 5.91 -6.41 -22.59
C TYR A 311 4.57 -6.90 -23.11
N SER A 312 4.53 -8.04 -23.83
CA SER A 312 3.26 -8.65 -24.21
C SER A 312 2.50 -9.25 -23.02
N TRP A 313 3.17 -9.48 -21.88
CA TRP A 313 2.56 -9.96 -20.63
C TRP A 313 2.26 -8.86 -19.62
N THR A 314 2.93 -7.72 -19.70
CA THR A 314 2.84 -6.65 -18.70
C THR A 314 2.13 -5.40 -19.20
N SER A 315 2.23 -5.06 -20.49
CA SER A 315 1.65 -3.83 -21.05
C SER A 315 0.15 -4.04 -21.36
N PRO A 316 -0.79 -3.37 -20.66
CA PRO A 316 -2.22 -3.54 -20.92
C PRO A 316 -2.61 -3.26 -22.37
N LEU A 317 -1.97 -2.28 -23.01
CA LEU A 317 -2.22 -1.98 -24.42
C LEU A 317 -1.85 -3.14 -25.34
N GLU A 318 -0.87 -3.98 -24.99
CA GLU A 318 -0.54 -5.18 -25.78
C GLU A 318 -1.53 -6.33 -25.53
N LEU A 319 -2.06 -6.44 -24.31
CA LEU A 319 -3.03 -7.46 -23.90
C LEU A 319 -4.45 -7.24 -24.47
N ALA A 320 -4.81 -5.97 -24.67
CA ALA A 320 -6.00 -5.48 -25.39
C ALA A 320 -7.38 -5.81 -24.81
N ASN A 321 -7.72 -7.04 -24.43
CA ASN A 321 -9.06 -7.39 -23.92
C ASN A 321 -9.01 -8.24 -22.64
N PRO A 322 -9.40 -7.69 -21.47
CA PRO A 322 -9.35 -8.42 -20.20
C PRO A 322 -10.54 -9.36 -19.98
N GLY A 323 -11.54 -9.37 -20.87
CA GLY A 323 -12.74 -10.19 -20.72
C GLY A 323 -13.73 -9.68 -19.66
N VAL A 324 -13.41 -8.57 -18.98
CA VAL A 324 -14.25 -7.91 -17.97
C VAL A 324 -14.47 -6.44 -18.34
N PRO A 325 -15.57 -5.81 -17.92
CA PRO A 325 -15.79 -4.37 -18.09
C PRO A 325 -14.67 -3.51 -17.52
N VAL A 326 -14.30 -2.46 -18.25
CA VAL A 326 -13.28 -1.47 -17.88
C VAL A 326 -13.90 -0.07 -17.85
N LEU A 327 -13.66 0.69 -16.78
CA LEU A 327 -13.74 2.14 -16.79
C LEU A 327 -12.33 2.74 -16.76
N ALA A 328 -11.96 3.49 -17.80
CA ALA A 328 -10.72 4.27 -17.83
C ALA A 328 -11.06 5.75 -17.67
N VAL A 329 -10.57 6.40 -16.60
CA VAL A 329 -10.79 7.83 -16.34
C VAL A 329 -9.44 8.54 -16.41
N HIS A 330 -9.34 9.63 -17.17
CA HIS A 330 -8.08 10.34 -17.35
C HIS A 330 -8.31 11.85 -17.54
N GLY A 331 -7.46 12.68 -16.93
CA GLY A 331 -7.50 14.13 -17.10
C GLY A 331 -6.72 14.61 -18.32
N THR A 332 -7.18 15.67 -18.98
CA THR A 332 -6.50 16.22 -20.18
C THR A 332 -5.28 17.08 -19.85
N ALA A 333 -5.13 17.50 -18.59
CA ALA A 333 -3.96 18.23 -18.07
C ALA A 333 -3.01 17.32 -17.27
N ASP A 334 -3.07 16.00 -17.49
CA ASP A 334 -2.15 15.05 -16.90
C ASP A 334 -0.75 15.16 -17.54
N GLU A 335 0.22 15.63 -16.76
CA GLU A 335 1.62 15.75 -17.19
C GLU A 335 2.47 14.53 -16.82
N ALA A 336 1.93 13.61 -16.00
CA ALA A 336 2.66 12.43 -15.55
C ALA A 336 2.42 11.25 -16.48
N VAL A 337 1.16 10.99 -16.87
CA VAL A 337 0.79 9.91 -17.78
C VAL A 337 -0.02 10.49 -18.94
N PRO A 338 0.33 10.21 -20.20
CA PRO A 338 -0.45 10.71 -21.33
C PRO A 338 -1.87 10.11 -21.36
N ALA A 339 -2.89 10.97 -21.38
CA ALA A 339 -4.31 10.57 -21.46
C ALA A 339 -4.63 9.66 -22.66
N ASP A 340 -3.91 9.87 -23.76
CA ASP A 340 -3.98 9.04 -24.97
C ASP A 340 -3.73 7.55 -24.71
N TRP A 341 -2.97 7.18 -23.67
CA TRP A 341 -2.76 5.76 -23.32
C TRP A 341 -4.05 5.10 -22.83
N SER A 342 -4.85 5.80 -22.01
CA SER A 342 -6.19 5.34 -21.60
C SER A 342 -7.17 5.30 -22.75
N HIS A 343 -7.15 6.32 -23.62
CA HIS A 343 -8.01 6.40 -24.79
C HIS A 343 -7.75 5.23 -25.75
N ARG A 344 -6.49 5.03 -26.18
CA ARG A 344 -6.09 3.92 -27.08
C ARG A 344 -6.37 2.56 -26.47
N TYR A 345 -6.20 2.40 -25.16
CA TYR A 345 -6.55 1.14 -24.49
C TYR A 345 -8.03 0.83 -24.57
N ALA A 346 -8.90 1.81 -24.31
CA ALA A 346 -10.35 1.63 -24.41
C ALA A 346 -10.79 1.33 -25.86
N GLU A 347 -10.24 2.05 -26.85
CA GLU A 347 -10.49 1.79 -28.27
C GLU A 347 -10.08 0.37 -28.67
N LYS A 348 -8.86 -0.04 -28.29
CA LYS A 348 -8.32 -1.37 -28.62
C LYS A 348 -9.12 -2.48 -27.93
N THR A 349 -9.56 -2.26 -26.68
CA THR A 349 -10.44 -3.18 -25.96
C THR A 349 -11.75 -3.39 -26.68
N ASN A 350 -12.42 -2.30 -27.07
CA ASN A 350 -13.70 -2.36 -27.78
C ASN A 350 -13.55 -2.98 -29.18
N ALA A 351 -12.46 -2.65 -29.90
CA ALA A 351 -12.15 -3.25 -31.21
C ALA A 351 -11.88 -4.77 -31.11
N ALA A 352 -11.37 -5.24 -29.98
CA ALA A 352 -11.18 -6.67 -29.69
C ALA A 352 -12.44 -7.36 -29.10
N GLY A 353 -13.60 -6.70 -29.13
CA GLY A 353 -14.88 -7.24 -28.64
C GLY A 353 -15.06 -7.19 -27.12
N GLY A 354 -14.18 -6.50 -26.40
CA GLY A 354 -14.34 -6.22 -24.97
C GLY A 354 -15.29 -5.06 -24.69
N SER A 355 -15.39 -4.66 -23.41
CA SER A 355 -16.20 -3.51 -22.98
C SER A 355 -15.36 -2.54 -22.17
N ALA A 356 -15.00 -1.41 -22.78
CA ALA A 356 -14.26 -0.34 -22.12
C ALA A 356 -14.95 1.01 -22.33
N ARG A 357 -15.18 1.73 -21.23
CA ARG A 357 -15.63 3.13 -21.23
C ARG A 357 -14.45 4.02 -20.90
N TYR A 358 -14.11 4.93 -21.81
CA TYR A 358 -13.17 6.03 -21.54
C TYR A 358 -13.95 7.27 -21.09
N VAL A 359 -13.49 7.89 -20.00
CA VAL A 359 -13.99 9.17 -19.49
C VAL A 359 -12.81 10.13 -19.45
N GLU A 360 -12.82 11.05 -20.40
CA GLU A 360 -11.89 12.17 -20.44
C GLU A 360 -12.41 13.30 -19.56
N VAL A 361 -11.54 13.87 -18.73
CA VAL A 361 -11.88 14.92 -17.77
C VAL A 361 -11.12 16.19 -18.14
N GLU A 362 -11.83 17.11 -18.77
CA GLU A 362 -11.23 18.33 -19.29
C GLU A 362 -10.59 19.19 -18.17
N GLY A 363 -9.31 19.54 -18.34
CA GLY A 363 -8.54 20.36 -17.42
C GLY A 363 -8.10 19.67 -16.13
N ALA A 364 -8.52 18.42 -15.90
CA ALA A 364 -8.09 17.66 -14.73
C ALA A 364 -6.63 17.20 -14.86
N THR A 365 -5.93 17.27 -13.75
CA THR A 365 -4.54 16.82 -13.56
C THR A 365 -4.48 15.32 -13.24
N HIS A 366 -3.26 14.82 -13.06
CA HIS A 366 -2.99 13.42 -12.71
C HIS A 366 -3.71 12.96 -11.42
N PHE A 367 -3.85 13.85 -10.44
CA PHE A 367 -4.41 13.50 -9.12
C PHE A 367 -5.90 13.80 -8.97
N ASP A 368 -6.46 14.68 -9.81
CA ASP A 368 -7.87 15.04 -9.73
C ASP A 368 -8.82 13.84 -9.91
N VAL A 369 -8.44 12.89 -10.79
CA VAL A 369 -9.28 11.72 -11.09
C VAL A 369 -9.33 10.67 -9.96
N VAL A 370 -8.45 10.76 -8.96
CA VAL A 370 -8.40 9.86 -7.79
C VAL A 370 -8.94 10.52 -6.51
N GLN A 371 -9.30 11.80 -6.56
CA GLN A 371 -9.86 12.50 -5.40
C GLN A 371 -11.38 12.29 -5.30
N PRO A 372 -11.92 11.73 -4.21
CA PRO A 372 -13.36 11.57 -4.03
C PRO A 372 -14.17 12.87 -4.02
N THR A 373 -13.51 13.99 -3.74
CA THR A 373 -14.08 15.34 -3.77
C THR A 373 -14.20 15.93 -5.17
N HIS A 374 -13.53 15.34 -6.18
CA HIS A 374 -13.54 15.84 -7.54
C HIS A 374 -14.89 15.56 -8.25
N PRO A 375 -15.42 16.47 -9.10
CA PRO A 375 -16.71 16.27 -9.78
C PRO A 375 -16.83 15.04 -10.68
N VAL A 376 -15.71 14.41 -11.07
CA VAL A 376 -15.74 13.16 -11.84
C VAL A 376 -16.04 11.93 -10.98
N TRP A 377 -15.75 11.98 -9.67
CA TRP A 377 -15.84 10.83 -8.78
C TRP A 377 -17.22 10.13 -8.73
N PRO A 378 -18.36 10.86 -8.79
CA PRO A 378 -19.66 10.23 -8.95
C PRO A 378 -19.78 9.31 -10.17
N THR A 379 -19.03 9.56 -11.25
CA THR A 379 -18.98 8.68 -12.43
C THR A 379 -18.29 7.36 -12.12
N VAL A 380 -17.21 7.42 -11.33
CA VAL A 380 -16.46 6.22 -10.89
C VAL A 380 -17.35 5.36 -10.00
N THR A 381 -17.92 5.96 -8.97
CA THR A 381 -18.72 5.23 -7.98
C THR A 381 -20.01 4.68 -8.57
N ALA A 382 -20.72 5.44 -9.43
CA ALA A 382 -21.88 4.93 -10.14
C ALA A 382 -21.54 3.72 -11.02
N TRP A 383 -20.38 3.72 -11.69
CA TRP A 383 -19.95 2.59 -12.49
C TRP A 383 -19.63 1.35 -11.64
N VAL A 384 -19.01 1.53 -10.47
CA VAL A 384 -18.77 0.44 -9.50
C VAL A 384 -20.10 -0.13 -9.00
N ASP A 385 -21.04 0.73 -8.60
CA ASP A 385 -22.38 0.33 -8.14
C ASP A 385 -23.15 -0.44 -9.24
N GLU A 386 -23.10 0.04 -10.47
CA GLU A 386 -23.68 -0.65 -11.63
C GLU A 386 -23.03 -2.02 -11.89
N THR A 387 -21.71 -2.12 -11.70
CA THR A 387 -20.97 -3.38 -11.92
C THR A 387 -21.35 -4.43 -10.88
N PHE A 388 -21.55 -4.02 -9.61
CA PHE A 388 -22.03 -4.95 -8.58
C PHE A 388 -23.51 -5.31 -8.74
N THR A 389 -24.36 -4.42 -9.25
CA THR A 389 -25.80 -4.68 -9.39
C THR A 389 -26.16 -5.50 -10.63
N LYS A 390 -25.45 -5.35 -11.76
CA LYS A 390 -25.69 -6.15 -12.98
C LYS A 390 -25.34 -7.63 -12.84
N ASN A 391 -24.54 -7.99 -11.84
CA ASN A 391 -24.05 -9.34 -11.61
C ASN A 391 -24.66 -10.00 -10.35
N GLN A 392 -25.79 -9.50 -9.85
CA GLN A 392 -26.59 -10.12 -8.78
C GLN A 392 -27.57 -11.19 -9.28
#